data_AF-A0A448ZY99-F1
#
_entry.id   AF-A0A448ZY99-F1
#
_cell.length_a   1.000
_cell.length_b   1.000
_cell.length_c   1.000
_cell.angle_alpha   90.00
_cell.angle_beta   90.00
_cell.angle_gamma   90.00
#
_symmetry.space_group_name_H-M   'P 1'
#
loop_
_entity.id
_entity.type
_entity.pdbx_description
1 polymer ?
#
loop_
_entity_poly.entity_id
_entity_poly.type
_entity_poly.pdbx_seq_one_letter_code
_entity_poly.pdbx_strand_id
1 'polypeptide(L)'
;MKSFLSTGFVIIIAILGLVSLYFCIKFLINFKKSIKDTKRILGKELIIPYVQGFKVNSNAFYNILIFNILNVLLIVFTALGISASYQQGGWVDPKALPYISYYVITLTFSILLILTFNLTILIMYYVMFNYAQYIKNKKHLSDEIKSLKLSVPQISAKYPSEIKLDIEKMKNRNILATKVLSKFLHFYNQFDSLTEKQQYLTYIDQLFKLNLFEESFATIEKQKQNEASLLNQNSPTPKQNFDSLSQLEKEIIWMDNADRKGEVYQESKKLEKNLGKEQFEKKYLEYLQSVRSQDPMYSNIQKNTWLTYRDNEFEDLFYNPYSQVLYMLSDSDVVLEKPLNEFLAEYKQYLINKFYSTK
;
A
#
# COMPACT_ATOMS: atom_id res chain seq x y z
N MET A 1 10.66 -3.32 -44.19
CA MET A 1 11.58 -2.16 -44.03
C MET A 1 10.93 -0.80 -44.23
N LYS A 2 9.99 -0.57 -45.17
CA LYS A 2 9.28 0.72 -45.32
C LYS A 2 8.50 1.20 -44.07
N SER A 3 8.09 0.30 -43.16
CA SER A 3 7.33 0.70 -41.96
C SER A 3 8.14 1.47 -40.91
N PHE A 4 9.47 1.32 -40.87
CA PHE A 4 10.36 2.01 -39.92
C PHE A 4 10.59 3.49 -40.27
N LEU A 5 10.17 3.93 -41.46
CA LEU A 5 10.17 5.34 -41.88
C LEU A 5 8.73 5.88 -41.98
N SER A 6 7.76 5.14 -41.43
CA SER A 6 6.41 5.65 -41.31
C SER A 6 6.34 6.63 -40.14
N THR A 7 5.59 7.72 -40.34
CA THR A 7 5.24 8.65 -39.27
C THR A 7 4.59 7.92 -38.08
N GLY A 8 3.84 6.84 -38.35
CA GLY A 8 3.25 6.00 -37.31
C GLY A 8 4.28 5.34 -36.39
N PHE A 9 5.39 4.83 -36.94
CA PHE A 9 6.45 4.22 -36.13
C PHE A 9 7.20 5.25 -35.26
N VAL A 10 7.45 6.45 -35.80
CA VAL A 10 8.00 7.58 -35.03
C VAL A 10 7.07 7.98 -33.89
N ILE A 11 5.76 8.06 -34.15
CA ILE A 11 4.75 8.38 -33.13
C ILE A 11 4.75 7.32 -32.02
N ILE A 12 4.82 6.03 -32.36
CA ILE A 12 4.87 4.95 -31.37
C ILE A 12 6.12 5.08 -30.47
N ILE A 13 7.30 5.32 -31.06
CA ILE A 13 8.53 5.52 -30.28
C ILE A 13 8.42 6.77 -29.39
N ALA A 14 7.85 7.86 -29.90
CA ALA A 14 7.64 9.07 -29.12
C ALA A 14 6.72 8.83 -27.92
N ILE A 15 5.60 8.13 -28.12
CA ILE A 15 4.66 7.77 -27.05
C ILE A 15 5.35 6.88 -26.00
N LEU A 16 6.10 5.86 -26.44
CA LEU A 16 6.85 4.99 -25.53
C LEU A 16 7.88 5.79 -24.72
N GLY A 17 8.56 6.76 -25.33
CA GLY A 17 9.51 7.64 -24.67
C GLY A 17 8.85 8.52 -23.60
N LEU A 18 7.68 9.09 -23.91
CA LEU A 18 6.88 9.88 -22.97
C LEU A 18 6.38 9.03 -21.79
N VAL A 19 5.90 7.81 -22.06
CA VAL A 19 5.46 6.86 -21.02
C VAL A 19 6.64 6.49 -20.11
N SER A 20 7.82 6.23 -20.69
CA SER A 20 9.05 5.95 -19.92
C SER A 20 9.42 7.11 -19.01
N LEU A 21 9.45 8.33 -19.55
CA LEU A 21 9.77 9.53 -18.78
C LEU A 21 8.77 9.78 -17.64
N TYR A 22 7.47 9.61 -17.91
CA TYR A 22 6.43 9.69 -16.89
C TYR A 22 6.65 8.67 -15.77
N PHE A 23 6.94 7.41 -16.12
CA PHE A 23 7.25 6.35 -15.16
C PHE A 23 8.47 6.70 -14.30
N CYS A 24 9.55 7.18 -14.92
CA CYS A 24 10.77 7.61 -14.25
C CYS A 24 10.48 8.68 -13.18
N ILE A 25 9.85 9.79 -13.60
CA ILE A 25 9.57 10.93 -12.71
C ILE A 25 8.66 10.49 -11.55
N LYS A 26 7.56 9.79 -11.84
CA LYS A 26 6.62 9.30 -10.82
C LYS A 26 7.30 8.36 -9.84
N PHE A 27 8.10 7.41 -10.33
CA PHE A 27 8.81 6.47 -9.47
C PHE A 27 9.79 7.20 -8.53
N LEU A 28 10.61 8.13 -9.05
CA LEU A 28 11.61 8.85 -8.25
C LEU A 28 10.97 9.73 -7.16
N ILE A 29 9.90 10.46 -7.48
CA ILE A 29 9.15 11.28 -6.50
C ILE A 29 8.67 10.40 -5.36
N ASN A 30 8.07 9.27 -5.70
CA ASN A 30 7.44 8.42 -4.71
C ASN A 30 8.44 7.52 -3.96
N PHE A 31 9.56 7.13 -4.56
CA PHE A 31 10.66 6.46 -3.88
C PHE A 31 11.25 7.36 -2.79
N LYS A 32 11.50 8.64 -3.13
CA LYS A 32 11.90 9.66 -2.17
C LYS A 32 10.88 9.83 -1.05
N LYS A 33 9.58 9.86 -1.38
CA LYS A 33 8.49 9.93 -0.40
C LYS A 33 8.50 8.70 0.52
N SER A 34 8.63 7.49 -0.02
CA SER A 34 8.70 6.25 0.76
C SER A 34 9.86 6.25 1.76
N ILE A 35 11.06 6.72 1.37
CA ILE A 35 12.18 6.85 2.30
C ILE A 35 11.86 7.85 3.42
N LYS A 36 11.29 9.02 3.09
CA LYS A 36 10.90 10.02 4.09
C LYS A 36 9.86 9.47 5.06
N ASP A 37 8.82 8.82 4.54
CA ASP A 37 7.74 8.25 5.33
C ASP A 37 8.26 7.12 6.22
N THR A 38 9.12 6.23 5.69
CA THR A 38 9.75 5.15 6.47
C THR A 38 10.51 5.69 7.67
N LYS A 39 11.32 6.73 7.48
CA LYS A 39 12.06 7.36 8.57
C LYS A 39 11.17 8.09 9.57
N ARG A 40 10.16 8.80 9.09
CA ARG A 40 9.23 9.54 9.95
C ARG A 40 8.42 8.59 10.83
N ILE A 41 7.91 7.50 10.24
CA ILE A 41 7.00 6.55 10.87
C ILE A 41 7.73 5.62 11.84
N LEU A 42 8.95 5.20 11.52
CA LEU A 42 9.74 4.31 12.38
C LEU A 42 10.64 5.08 13.35
N GLY A 43 11.10 6.27 12.99
CA GLY A 43 11.90 7.13 13.88
C GLY A 43 13.11 6.40 14.47
N LYS A 44 13.12 6.25 15.80
CA LYS A 44 14.21 5.61 16.56
C LYS A 44 14.31 4.10 16.35
N GLU A 45 13.21 3.45 15.97
CA GLU A 45 13.14 1.99 15.72
C GLU A 45 13.91 1.60 14.45
N LEU A 46 14.11 2.56 13.54
CA LEU A 46 14.87 2.38 12.31
C LEU A 46 16.37 2.58 12.60
N ILE A 47 17.11 1.51 12.87
CA ILE A 47 18.55 1.54 13.13
C ILE A 47 19.39 1.13 11.91
N ILE A 48 18.79 0.57 10.87
CA ILE A 48 19.46 0.26 9.60
C ILE A 48 18.76 0.94 8.42
N PRO A 49 19.48 1.17 7.31
CA PRO A 49 18.86 1.57 6.04
C PRO A 49 17.79 0.57 5.58
N TYR A 50 16.53 0.96 5.75
CA TYR A 50 15.38 0.19 5.32
C TYR A 50 14.36 1.14 4.69
N VAL A 51 13.83 0.73 3.53
CA VAL A 51 12.78 1.44 2.80
C VAL A 51 11.60 0.49 2.77
N GLN A 52 10.47 0.92 3.32
CA GLN A 52 9.32 0.04 3.42
C GLN A 52 8.98 -0.54 2.04
N GLY A 53 8.98 -1.88 2.01
CA GLY A 53 8.94 -2.82 0.89
C GLY A 53 9.52 -2.37 -0.45
N PHE A 54 10.69 -1.77 -0.34
CA PHE A 54 11.72 -2.05 -1.30
C PHE A 54 12.33 -3.44 -1.00
N LYS A 55 11.62 -4.51 -1.38
CA LYS A 55 12.01 -5.92 -1.19
C LYS A 55 12.03 -6.63 -2.55
N VAL A 56 12.85 -7.67 -2.67
CA VAL A 56 12.76 -8.61 -3.80
C VAL A 56 11.35 -9.20 -3.78
N ASN A 57 10.64 -9.14 -4.91
CA ASN A 57 9.21 -9.47 -5.08
C ASN A 57 8.18 -8.38 -4.72
N SER A 58 8.59 -7.14 -4.42
CA SER A 58 7.62 -6.05 -4.28
C SER A 58 7.28 -5.38 -5.61
N ASN A 59 6.13 -4.69 -5.68
CA ASN A 59 5.74 -3.90 -6.85
C ASN A 59 6.81 -2.88 -7.24
N ALA A 60 7.51 -2.29 -6.26
CA ALA A 60 8.59 -1.33 -6.53
C ALA A 60 9.77 -1.98 -7.28
N PHE A 61 10.11 -3.23 -6.92
CA PHE A 61 11.13 -3.99 -7.63
C PHE A 61 10.69 -4.31 -9.07
N TYR A 62 9.47 -4.78 -9.26
CA TYR A 62 8.93 -5.07 -10.59
C TYR A 62 8.79 -3.81 -11.46
N ASN A 63 8.47 -2.66 -10.88
CA ASN A 63 8.43 -1.39 -11.62
C ASN A 63 9.81 -0.95 -12.13
N ILE A 64 10.87 -1.17 -11.34
CA ILE A 64 12.24 -0.95 -11.81
C ILE A 64 12.55 -1.87 -12.99
N LEU A 65 12.15 -3.14 -12.93
CA LEU A 65 12.36 -4.08 -14.04
C LEU A 65 11.58 -3.67 -15.29
N ILE A 66 10.28 -3.36 -15.15
CA ILE A 66 9.42 -2.93 -16.26
C ILE A 66 9.99 -1.67 -16.91
N PHE A 67 10.42 -0.69 -16.11
CA PHE A 67 11.05 0.52 -16.62
C PHE A 67 12.32 0.22 -17.43
N ASN A 68 13.21 -0.63 -16.90
CA ASN A 68 14.43 -1.00 -17.62
C ASN A 68 14.12 -1.76 -18.92
N ILE A 69 13.19 -2.72 -18.89
CA ILE A 69 12.76 -3.47 -20.09
C ILE A 69 12.17 -2.53 -21.13
N LEU A 70 11.29 -1.61 -20.73
CA LEU A 70 10.68 -0.61 -21.62
C LEU A 70 11.76 0.22 -22.34
N ASN A 71 12.77 0.69 -21.62
CA ASN A 71 13.85 1.48 -22.23
C ASN A 71 14.80 0.65 -23.09
N VAL A 72 15.04 -0.62 -22.74
CA VAL A 72 15.81 -1.54 -23.60
C VAL A 72 15.06 -1.79 -24.91
N LEU A 73 13.74 -1.98 -24.89
CA LEU A 73 12.93 -2.07 -26.11
C LEU A 73 13.04 -0.79 -26.94
N LEU A 74 13.01 0.38 -26.30
CA LEU A 74 13.19 1.67 -26.97
C LEU A 74 14.55 1.79 -27.65
N ILE A 75 15.62 1.34 -27.00
CA ILE A 75 16.98 1.26 -27.56
C ILE A 75 17.00 0.33 -28.79
N VAL A 76 16.41 -0.87 -28.69
CA VAL A 76 16.37 -1.82 -29.80
C VAL A 76 15.59 -1.26 -31.00
N PHE A 77 14.39 -0.70 -30.77
CA PHE A 77 13.56 -0.15 -31.85
C PHE A 77 14.19 1.09 -32.50
N THR A 78 14.83 1.95 -31.73
CA THR A 78 15.57 3.10 -32.28
C THR A 78 16.79 2.66 -33.06
N ALA A 79 17.55 1.66 -32.61
CA ALA A 79 18.67 1.09 -33.37
C ALA A 79 18.23 0.47 -34.70
N LEU A 80 17.11 -0.26 -34.72
CA LEU A 80 16.50 -0.76 -35.95
C LEU A 80 16.05 0.38 -36.87
N GLY A 81 15.47 1.44 -36.30
CA GLY A 81 15.10 2.66 -37.02
C GLY A 81 16.30 3.34 -37.68
N ILE A 82 17.43 3.46 -36.96
CA ILE A 82 18.70 3.99 -37.50
C ILE A 82 19.17 3.14 -38.69
N SER A 83 19.23 1.82 -38.52
CA SER A 83 19.66 0.90 -39.58
C SER A 83 18.79 1.01 -40.84
N ALA A 84 17.46 1.07 -40.66
CA ALA A 84 16.53 1.23 -41.77
C ALA A 84 16.67 2.58 -42.49
N SER A 85 16.89 3.67 -41.76
CA SER A 85 17.14 5.00 -42.34
C SER A 85 18.47 5.07 -43.09
N TYR A 86 19.53 4.40 -42.58
CA TYR A 86 20.82 4.31 -43.26
C TYR A 86 20.74 3.60 -44.60
N GLN A 87 19.95 2.53 -44.70
CA GLN A 87 19.74 1.80 -45.95
C GLN A 87 19.00 2.62 -47.02
N GLN A 88 18.39 3.75 -46.65
CA GLN A 88 17.67 4.65 -47.56
C GLN A 88 18.40 5.98 -47.76
N GLY A 89 19.74 5.98 -47.74
CA GLY A 89 20.55 7.18 -48.01
C GLY A 89 20.99 7.92 -46.75
N GLY A 90 20.56 7.48 -45.56
CA GLY A 90 21.13 7.88 -44.26
C GLY A 90 21.20 9.39 -44.05
N TRP A 91 22.40 9.89 -43.75
CA TRP A 91 22.65 11.32 -43.50
C TRP A 91 22.73 12.18 -44.77
N VAL A 92 22.75 11.54 -45.96
CA VAL A 92 22.95 12.23 -47.23
C VAL A 92 21.61 12.55 -47.92
N ASP A 93 20.59 11.72 -47.72
CA ASP A 93 19.24 11.96 -48.26
C ASP A 93 18.44 12.93 -47.35
N PRO A 94 18.03 14.11 -47.85
CA PRO A 94 17.20 15.06 -47.10
C PRO A 94 15.89 14.49 -46.55
N LYS A 95 15.35 13.41 -47.16
CA LYS A 95 14.13 12.74 -46.68
C LYS A 95 14.39 11.79 -45.52
N ALA A 96 15.56 11.17 -45.46
CA ALA A 96 15.96 10.25 -44.40
C ALA A 96 16.58 10.99 -43.19
N LEU A 97 17.20 12.15 -43.45
CA LEU A 97 17.90 12.98 -42.45
C LEU A 97 17.07 13.31 -41.18
N PRO A 98 15.78 13.68 -41.26
CA PRO A 98 14.99 13.95 -40.05
C PRO A 98 14.74 12.70 -39.21
N TYR A 99 14.50 11.55 -39.86
CA TYR A 99 14.22 10.29 -39.18
C TYR A 99 15.45 9.73 -38.50
N ILE A 100 16.60 9.71 -39.18
CA ILE A 100 17.86 9.25 -38.59
C ILE A 100 18.28 10.12 -37.40
N SER A 101 18.13 11.45 -37.53
CA SER A 101 18.40 12.39 -36.44
C SER A 101 17.51 12.13 -35.23
N TYR A 102 16.20 11.96 -35.46
CA TYR A 102 15.26 11.60 -34.41
C TYR A 102 15.66 10.31 -33.69
N TYR A 103 15.94 9.23 -34.41
CA TYR A 103 16.30 7.95 -33.78
C TYR A 103 17.61 8.01 -33.00
N VAL A 104 18.61 8.76 -33.48
CA VAL A 104 19.88 8.95 -32.76
C VAL A 104 19.67 9.74 -31.47
N ILE A 105 18.86 10.80 -31.51
CA ILE A 105 18.50 11.57 -30.31
C ILE A 105 17.76 10.68 -29.31
N THR A 106 16.75 9.93 -29.76
CA THR A 106 15.97 9.05 -28.89
C THR A 106 16.81 7.92 -28.31
N LEU A 107 17.73 7.34 -29.09
CA LEU A 107 18.66 6.32 -28.61
C LEU A 107 19.55 6.88 -27.47
N THR A 108 20.16 8.03 -27.71
CA THR A 108 21.02 8.71 -26.73
C THR A 108 20.24 9.05 -25.46
N PHE A 109 19.04 9.60 -25.61
CA PHE A 109 18.13 9.90 -24.51
C PHE A 109 17.78 8.65 -23.70
N SER A 110 17.46 7.53 -24.36
CA SER A 110 17.06 6.28 -23.69
C SER A 110 18.20 5.68 -22.86
N ILE A 111 19.43 5.69 -23.39
CA ILE A 111 20.63 5.24 -22.66
C ILE A 111 20.86 6.13 -21.43
N LEU A 112 20.85 7.45 -21.61
CA LEU A 112 21.01 8.41 -20.52
C LEU A 112 19.90 8.26 -19.47
N LEU A 113 18.67 8.00 -19.89
CA LEU A 113 17.52 7.86 -19.00
C LEU A 113 17.65 6.61 -18.11
N ILE A 114 18.05 5.46 -18.66
CA ILE A 114 18.34 4.23 -17.88
C ILE A 114 19.44 4.51 -16.85
N LEU A 115 20.57 5.08 -17.28
CA LEU A 115 21.71 5.35 -16.42
C LEU A 115 21.32 6.32 -15.30
N THR A 116 20.66 7.42 -15.64
CA THR A 116 20.23 8.45 -14.70
C THR A 116 19.22 7.88 -13.71
N PHE A 117 18.26 7.07 -14.15
CA PHE A 117 17.25 6.47 -13.27
C PHE A 117 17.88 5.56 -12.22
N ASN A 118 18.69 4.59 -12.65
CA ASN A 118 19.30 3.62 -11.74
C ASN A 118 20.32 4.30 -10.80
N LEU A 119 21.13 5.23 -11.32
CA LEU A 119 22.07 5.99 -10.51
C LEU A 119 21.34 6.89 -9.50
N THR A 120 20.24 7.52 -9.89
CA THR A 120 19.45 8.38 -8.99
C THR A 120 18.82 7.58 -7.85
N ILE A 121 18.30 6.37 -8.10
CA ILE A 121 17.79 5.48 -7.04
C ILE A 121 18.89 5.16 -6.03
N LEU A 122 20.08 4.80 -6.54
CA LEU A 122 21.26 4.50 -5.72
C LEU A 122 21.67 5.71 -4.88
N ILE A 123 21.85 6.88 -5.51
CA ILE A 123 22.23 8.13 -4.84
C ILE A 123 21.19 8.52 -3.80
N MET A 124 19.89 8.47 -4.12
CA MET A 124 18.83 8.77 -3.17
C MET A 124 18.90 7.85 -1.95
N TYR A 125 19.10 6.55 -2.15
CA TYR A 125 19.25 5.61 -1.05
C TYR A 125 20.45 5.98 -0.16
N TYR A 126 21.64 6.17 -0.73
CA TYR A 126 22.83 6.51 0.06
C TYR A 126 22.75 7.87 0.74
N VAL A 127 22.44 8.94 0.00
CA VAL A 127 22.38 10.30 0.54
C VAL A 127 21.32 10.40 1.63
N MET A 128 20.14 9.80 1.41
CA MET A 128 19.11 9.87 2.42
C MET A 128 19.54 9.06 3.64
N PHE A 129 20.11 7.86 3.54
CA PHE A 129 20.55 7.10 4.70
C PHE A 129 21.95 7.49 5.24
N ASN A 130 22.51 8.63 4.85
CA ASN A 130 23.81 9.11 5.35
C ASN A 130 23.69 9.88 6.70
N TYR A 131 23.14 9.25 7.73
CA TYR A 131 23.08 9.79 9.09
C TYR A 131 23.83 8.89 10.06
N ALA A 132 24.35 9.45 11.17
CA ALA A 132 25.11 8.69 12.17
C ALA A 132 24.40 7.42 12.66
N GLN A 133 23.07 7.46 12.77
CA GLN A 133 22.19 6.33 13.11
C GLN A 133 22.28 5.15 12.12
N TYR A 134 22.68 5.38 10.86
CA TYR A 134 22.67 4.40 9.78
C TYR A 134 24.07 4.05 9.25
N ILE A 135 25.08 4.86 9.57
CA ILE A 135 26.47 4.71 9.09
C ILE A 135 27.21 3.60 9.86
N LYS A 136 26.76 3.25 11.06
CA LYS A 136 27.38 2.19 11.85
C LYS A 136 27.26 0.84 11.14
N ASN A 137 28.41 0.18 11.02
CA ASN A 137 28.63 -0.95 10.13
C ASN A 137 27.64 -2.11 10.38
N LYS A 138 27.11 -2.74 9.30
CA LYS A 138 26.24 -3.94 9.37
C LYS A 138 26.81 -5.09 10.21
N LYS A 139 28.13 -5.10 10.46
CA LYS A 139 28.84 -6.04 11.34
C LYS A 139 28.38 -5.97 12.81
N HIS A 140 27.76 -4.88 13.25
CA HIS A 140 27.31 -4.66 14.63
C HIS A 140 25.79 -4.60 14.78
N LEU A 141 25.02 -5.17 13.84
CA LEU A 141 23.55 -5.14 13.90
C LEU A 141 23.01 -5.67 15.24
N SER A 142 23.57 -6.76 15.76
CA SER A 142 23.18 -7.30 17.06
C SER A 142 23.44 -6.31 18.20
N ASP A 143 24.56 -5.60 18.18
CA ASP A 143 24.90 -4.61 19.21
C ASP A 143 23.96 -3.39 19.16
N GLU A 144 23.59 -2.94 17.97
CA GLU A 144 22.62 -1.85 17.79
C GLU A 144 21.19 -2.29 18.19
N ILE A 145 20.78 -3.53 17.88
CA ILE A 145 19.50 -4.08 18.35
C ILE A 145 19.49 -4.18 19.88
N LYS A 146 20.57 -4.68 20.49
CA LYS A 146 20.71 -4.72 21.95
C LYS A 146 20.65 -3.32 22.55
N SER A 147 21.36 -2.36 21.97
CA SER A 147 21.33 -0.96 22.41
C SER A 147 19.92 -0.37 22.30
N LEU A 148 19.19 -0.67 21.23
CA LEU A 148 17.78 -0.26 21.07
C LEU A 148 16.92 -0.87 22.19
N LYS A 149 17.04 -2.18 22.43
CA LYS A 149 16.29 -2.88 23.48
C LYS A 149 16.58 -2.32 24.89
N LEU A 150 17.83 -1.96 25.17
CA LEU A 150 18.25 -1.38 26.44
C LEU A 150 17.83 0.10 26.62
N SER A 151 17.52 0.80 25.52
CA SER A 151 17.16 2.22 25.56
C SER A 151 15.73 2.50 26.01
N VAL A 152 14.88 1.46 26.06
CA VAL A 152 13.47 1.59 26.47
C VAL A 152 13.32 1.06 27.90
N PRO A 153 12.77 1.86 28.85
CA PRO A 153 12.55 1.40 30.22
C PRO A 153 11.65 0.16 30.22
N GLN A 154 11.91 -0.79 31.14
CA GLN A 154 11.25 -2.10 31.23
C GLN A 154 9.76 -2.00 30.89
N ILE A 155 9.43 -2.36 29.65
CA ILE A 155 8.05 -2.40 29.17
C ILE A 155 7.37 -3.56 29.91
N SER A 156 6.11 -3.37 30.32
CA SER A 156 5.40 -4.38 31.12
C SER A 156 5.47 -5.74 30.40
N ALA A 157 5.98 -6.76 31.09
CA ALA A 157 6.30 -8.07 30.53
C ALA A 157 5.07 -8.91 30.10
N LYS A 158 3.87 -8.33 30.07
CA LYS A 158 2.65 -9.04 29.66
C LYS A 158 2.44 -8.92 28.16
N TYR A 159 2.74 -10.00 27.46
CA TYR A 159 2.30 -10.27 26.10
C TYR A 159 1.93 -11.76 26.01
N PRO A 160 0.89 -12.13 25.24
CA PRO A 160 0.49 -13.51 25.07
C PRO A 160 1.56 -14.30 24.30
N SER A 161 1.72 -15.59 24.58
CA SER A 161 2.66 -16.42 23.82
C SER A 161 2.20 -16.62 22.36
N GLU A 162 0.89 -16.81 22.19
CA GLU A 162 0.23 -17.03 20.90
C GLU A 162 -1.08 -16.23 20.81
N ILE A 163 -1.40 -15.78 19.60
CA ILE A 163 -2.70 -15.18 19.26
C ILE A 163 -3.31 -15.97 18.10
N LYS A 164 -4.56 -16.42 18.26
CA LYS A 164 -5.30 -17.18 17.24
C LYS A 164 -6.50 -16.40 16.74
N LEU A 165 -6.79 -16.47 15.44
CA LEU A 165 -8.00 -15.89 14.84
C LEU A 165 -9.04 -16.96 14.63
N ASP A 166 -10.32 -16.59 14.79
CA ASP A 166 -11.43 -17.38 14.25
C ASP A 166 -11.57 -17.10 12.75
N ILE A 167 -10.70 -17.74 11.95
CA ILE A 167 -10.56 -17.49 10.51
C ILE A 167 -11.88 -17.73 9.76
N GLU A 168 -12.64 -18.76 10.14
CA GLU A 168 -13.90 -19.09 9.47
C GLU A 168 -14.95 -17.99 9.64
N LYS A 169 -15.14 -17.49 10.87
CA LYS A 169 -16.08 -16.39 11.12
C LYS A 169 -15.58 -15.07 10.55
N MET A 170 -14.27 -14.81 10.61
CA MET A 170 -13.70 -13.57 10.12
C MET A 170 -13.71 -13.46 8.59
N LYS A 171 -13.50 -14.58 7.86
CA LYS A 171 -13.59 -14.59 6.39
C LYS A 171 -14.97 -14.14 5.91
N ASN A 172 -16.05 -14.56 6.57
CA ASN A 172 -17.40 -14.13 6.20
C ASN A 172 -17.65 -12.63 6.42
N ARG A 173 -16.83 -11.96 7.25
CA ARG A 173 -16.97 -10.52 7.58
C ARG A 173 -16.02 -9.63 6.78
N ASN A 174 -14.76 -10.06 6.61
CA ASN A 174 -13.72 -9.32 5.89
C ASN A 174 -12.55 -10.25 5.50
N ILE A 175 -12.62 -10.86 4.31
CA ILE A 175 -11.60 -11.79 3.80
C ILE A 175 -10.21 -11.13 3.73
N LEU A 176 -10.14 -9.89 3.25
CA LEU A 176 -8.88 -9.18 3.01
C LEU A 176 -8.16 -8.86 4.31
N ALA A 177 -8.85 -8.24 5.28
CA ALA A 177 -8.25 -8.01 6.59
C ALA A 177 -7.88 -9.34 7.27
N THR A 178 -8.71 -10.38 7.16
CA THR A 178 -8.40 -11.70 7.73
C THR A 178 -7.08 -12.24 7.20
N LYS A 179 -6.81 -12.10 5.90
CA LYS A 179 -5.56 -12.54 5.27
C LYS A 179 -4.35 -11.77 5.82
N VAL A 180 -4.46 -10.45 5.97
CA VAL A 180 -3.38 -9.60 6.50
C VAL A 180 -3.12 -9.92 7.96
N LEU A 181 -4.17 -9.98 8.78
CA LEU A 181 -4.07 -10.31 10.20
C LEU A 181 -3.49 -11.71 10.42
N SER A 182 -3.89 -12.69 9.60
CA SER A 182 -3.32 -14.04 9.66
C SER A 182 -1.81 -14.03 9.43
N LYS A 183 -1.31 -13.21 8.50
CA LYS A 183 0.14 -13.04 8.27
C LYS A 183 0.83 -12.37 9.45
N PHE A 184 0.21 -11.33 10.03
CA PHE A 184 0.75 -10.65 11.20
C PHE A 184 0.93 -11.62 12.36
N LEU A 185 -0.11 -12.40 12.66
CA LEU A 185 -0.11 -13.34 13.77
C LEU A 185 0.73 -14.58 13.51
N HIS A 186 0.82 -15.05 12.26
CA HIS A 186 1.75 -16.12 11.91
C HIS A 186 3.20 -15.73 12.27
N PHE A 187 3.60 -14.51 11.90
CA PHE A 187 4.89 -13.97 12.33
C PHE A 187 4.99 -13.84 13.85
N TYR A 188 3.99 -13.26 14.50
CA TYR A 188 3.98 -13.07 15.96
C TYR A 188 4.19 -14.39 16.71
N ASN A 189 3.47 -15.44 16.29
CA ASN A 189 3.52 -16.76 16.91
C ASN A 189 4.85 -17.47 16.64
N GLN A 190 5.49 -17.20 15.49
CA GLN A 190 6.80 -17.78 15.13
C GLN A 190 7.99 -16.90 15.54
N PHE A 191 7.75 -15.74 16.15
CA PHE A 191 8.75 -14.70 16.40
C PHE A 191 10.03 -15.24 17.02
N ASP A 192 9.92 -16.07 18.05
CA ASP A 192 11.05 -16.59 18.81
C ASP A 192 11.87 -17.66 18.05
N SER A 193 11.35 -18.20 16.95
CA SER A 193 12.06 -19.17 16.09
C SER A 193 12.87 -18.52 14.96
N LEU A 194 12.69 -17.21 14.73
CA LEU A 194 13.38 -16.47 13.68
C LEU A 194 14.78 -16.02 14.12
N THR A 195 15.68 -15.81 13.16
CA THR A 195 16.98 -15.18 13.44
C THR A 195 16.81 -13.72 13.88
N GLU A 196 17.70 -13.19 14.72
CA GLU A 196 17.64 -11.81 15.24
C GLU A 196 17.43 -10.75 14.13
N LYS A 197 18.12 -10.91 13.00
CA LYS A 197 17.96 -10.03 11.83
C LYS A 197 16.55 -10.13 11.22
N GLN A 198 15.99 -11.34 11.11
CA GLN A 198 14.64 -11.55 10.58
C GLN A 198 13.57 -11.03 11.55
N GLN A 199 13.75 -11.25 12.85
CA GLN A 199 12.90 -10.68 13.91
C GLN A 199 12.84 -9.17 13.77
N TYR A 200 14.00 -8.51 13.73
CA TYR A 200 14.10 -7.06 13.60
C TYR A 200 13.46 -6.54 12.30
N LEU A 201 13.82 -7.11 11.14
CA LEU A 201 13.29 -6.67 9.83
C LEU A 201 11.77 -6.83 9.72
N THR A 202 11.22 -7.87 10.34
CA THR A 202 9.77 -8.11 10.30
C THR A 202 9.03 -7.29 11.35
N TYR A 203 9.65 -7.08 12.52
CA TYR A 203 9.16 -6.14 13.53
C TYR A 203 9.02 -4.72 12.97
N ILE A 204 10.06 -4.17 12.32
CA ILE A 204 9.97 -2.83 11.73
C ILE A 204 8.99 -2.77 10.54
N ASP A 205 8.85 -3.85 9.77
CA ASP A 205 7.86 -3.92 8.68
C ASP A 205 6.42 -3.82 9.21
N GLN A 206 6.10 -4.60 10.25
CA GLN A 206 4.77 -4.57 10.85
C GLN A 206 4.52 -3.30 11.65
N LEU A 207 5.51 -2.82 12.40
CA LEU A 207 5.40 -1.56 13.13
C LEU A 207 5.15 -0.39 12.18
N PHE A 208 5.83 -0.35 11.03
CA PHE A 208 5.55 0.64 9.99
C PHE A 208 4.10 0.56 9.53
N LYS A 209 3.60 -0.65 9.21
CA LYS A 209 2.23 -0.86 8.73
C LYS A 209 1.20 -0.43 9.78
N LEU A 210 1.42 -0.76 11.05
CA LEU A 210 0.52 -0.40 12.16
C LEU A 210 0.49 1.12 12.39
N ASN A 211 1.64 1.78 12.45
CA ASN A 211 1.72 3.23 12.62
C ASN A 211 1.11 3.97 11.41
N LEU A 212 1.37 3.50 10.19
CA LEU A 212 0.77 4.07 8.99
C LEU A 212 -0.76 3.88 8.98
N PHE A 213 -1.26 2.75 9.53
CA PHE A 213 -2.68 2.48 9.65
C PHE A 213 -3.32 3.48 10.60
N GLU A 214 -2.77 3.65 11.80
CA GLU A 214 -3.26 4.62 12.80
C GLU A 214 -3.31 6.05 12.23
N GLU A 215 -2.25 6.52 11.58
CA GLU A 215 -2.21 7.86 10.97
C GLU A 215 -3.25 8.04 9.86
N SER A 216 -3.39 7.03 9.00
CA SER A 216 -4.35 7.08 7.89
C SER A 216 -5.79 7.02 8.39
N PHE A 217 -6.07 6.15 9.37
CA PHE A 217 -7.38 6.00 9.98
C PHE A 217 -7.79 7.28 10.74
N ALA A 218 -6.89 7.90 11.50
CA ALA A 218 -7.16 9.17 12.17
C ALA A 218 -7.47 10.31 11.18
N THR A 219 -6.78 10.32 10.02
CA THR A 219 -7.04 11.29 8.94
C THR A 219 -8.44 11.09 8.36
N ILE A 220 -8.83 9.83 8.11
CA ILE A 220 -10.16 9.47 7.63
C ILE A 220 -11.25 9.87 8.62
N GLU A 221 -11.09 9.53 9.90
CA GLU A 221 -12.05 9.88 10.95
C GLU A 221 -12.25 11.39 11.06
N LYS A 222 -11.16 12.17 10.97
CA LYS A 222 -11.23 13.63 10.97
C LYS A 222 -12.00 14.16 9.76
N GLN A 223 -11.78 13.58 8.57
CA GLN A 223 -12.53 13.94 7.36
C GLN A 223 -14.01 13.62 7.50
N LYS A 224 -14.36 12.43 8.02
CA LYS A 224 -15.74 12.06 8.31
C LYS A 224 -16.42 13.00 9.30
N GLN A 225 -15.73 13.38 10.37
CA GLN A 225 -16.26 14.33 11.36
C GLN A 225 -16.50 15.70 10.73
N ASN A 226 -15.61 16.16 9.84
CA ASN A 226 -15.78 17.41 9.11
C ASN A 226 -16.93 17.35 8.10
N GLU A 227 -17.08 16.25 7.36
CA GLU A 227 -18.23 16.07 6.45
C GLU A 227 -19.54 16.01 7.23
N ALA A 228 -19.58 15.26 8.34
CA ALA A 228 -20.75 15.20 9.21
C ALA A 228 -21.09 16.58 9.80
N SER A 229 -20.11 17.40 10.17
CA SER A 229 -20.36 18.75 10.68
C SER A 229 -20.85 19.70 9.58
N LEU A 230 -20.33 19.61 8.36
CA LEU A 230 -20.79 20.38 7.20
C LEU A 230 -22.20 19.96 6.76
N LEU A 231 -22.50 18.65 6.77
CA LEU A 231 -23.84 18.12 6.51
C LEU A 231 -24.82 18.54 7.59
N ASN A 232 -24.41 18.58 8.86
CA ASN A 232 -25.23 19.10 9.96
C ASN A 232 -25.44 20.62 9.88
N GLN A 233 -24.59 21.36 9.18
CA GLN A 233 -24.76 22.80 8.92
C GLN A 233 -25.64 23.09 7.69
N ASN A 234 -25.61 22.22 6.68
CA ASN A 234 -26.37 22.37 5.43
C ASN A 234 -27.67 21.55 5.37
N SER A 235 -27.91 20.70 6.36
CA SER A 235 -29.24 20.10 6.55
C SER A 235 -30.18 21.19 7.07
N PRO A 236 -31.39 21.37 6.50
CA PRO A 236 -32.42 22.13 7.18
C PRO A 236 -32.60 21.45 8.53
N THR A 237 -32.27 22.14 9.60
CA THR A 237 -32.30 21.61 10.97
C THR A 237 -33.54 20.75 11.18
N PRO A 238 -33.44 19.41 11.38
CA PRO A 238 -34.44 18.68 12.14
C PRO A 238 -33.94 18.66 13.58
N LYS A 239 -33.65 19.84 14.12
CA LYS A 239 -33.74 20.09 15.57
C LYS A 239 -34.96 20.97 15.81
N GLN A 240 -36.11 20.47 15.37
CA GLN A 240 -37.36 20.71 16.08
C GLN A 240 -37.85 19.34 16.56
N ASN A 241 -37.30 19.00 17.73
CA ASN A 241 -37.79 18.12 18.79
C ASN A 241 -38.38 16.76 18.40
N PHE A 242 -37.53 15.73 18.48
CA PHE A 242 -38.01 14.36 18.69
C PHE A 242 -38.92 14.27 19.93
N ASP A 243 -38.74 15.13 20.94
CA ASP A 243 -39.63 15.16 22.11
C ASP A 243 -41.02 15.79 21.85
N SER A 244 -41.24 16.43 20.70
CA SER A 244 -42.56 16.97 20.30
C SER A 244 -43.28 16.14 19.25
N LEU A 245 -42.69 15.04 18.78
CA LEU A 245 -43.34 14.10 17.88
C LEU A 245 -44.31 13.21 18.65
N SER A 246 -45.50 12.97 18.09
CA SER A 246 -46.43 12.00 18.63
C SER A 246 -45.82 10.58 18.60
N GLN A 247 -46.29 9.72 19.49
CA GLN A 247 -45.79 8.35 19.61
C GLN A 247 -45.89 7.59 18.28
N LEU A 248 -46.94 7.86 17.50
CA LEU A 248 -47.18 7.31 16.17
C LEU A 248 -46.11 7.76 15.15
N GLU A 249 -45.72 9.03 15.14
CA GLU A 249 -44.73 9.55 14.19
C GLU A 249 -43.33 8.99 14.46
N LYS A 250 -42.98 8.79 15.74
CA LYS A 250 -41.73 8.10 16.13
C LYS A 250 -41.73 6.65 15.65
N GLU A 251 -42.87 5.98 15.75
CA GLU A 251 -43.04 4.59 15.35
C GLU A 251 -43.02 4.45 13.82
N ILE A 252 -43.62 5.38 13.08
CA ILE A 252 -43.53 5.43 11.60
C ILE A 252 -42.08 5.61 11.14
N ILE A 253 -41.33 6.56 11.73
CA ILE A 253 -39.91 6.77 11.36
C ILE A 253 -39.06 5.54 11.73
N TRP A 254 -39.39 4.85 12.82
CA TRP A 254 -38.70 3.61 13.20
C TRP A 254 -39.03 2.47 12.24
N MET A 255 -40.30 2.29 11.87
CA MET A 255 -40.77 1.28 10.92
C MET A 255 -40.18 1.50 9.54
N ASP A 256 -40.13 2.73 9.05
CA ASP A 256 -39.58 3.06 7.73
C ASP A 256 -38.06 2.79 7.67
N ASN A 257 -37.34 3.05 8.77
CA ASN A 257 -35.94 2.69 8.91
C ASN A 257 -35.71 1.18 9.08
N ALA A 258 -36.66 0.47 9.71
CA ALA A 258 -36.61 -0.99 9.88
C ALA A 258 -36.92 -1.71 8.57
N ASP A 259 -37.90 -1.25 7.79
CA ASP A 259 -38.25 -1.78 6.48
C ASP A 259 -37.10 -1.56 5.49
N ARG A 260 -36.51 -0.37 5.46
CA ARG A 260 -35.36 -0.10 4.58
C ARG A 260 -34.14 -0.98 4.93
N LYS A 261 -33.93 -1.29 6.21
CA LYS A 261 -32.91 -2.26 6.65
C LYS A 261 -33.31 -3.70 6.33
N GLY A 262 -34.60 -4.01 6.41
CA GLY A 262 -35.21 -5.30 6.09
C GLY A 262 -35.10 -5.65 4.61
N GLU A 263 -35.39 -4.70 3.71
CA GLU A 263 -35.25 -4.86 2.26
C GLU A 263 -33.79 -5.11 1.88
N VAL A 264 -32.84 -4.30 2.37
CA VAL A 264 -31.40 -4.50 2.11
C VAL A 264 -30.91 -5.86 2.65
N TYR A 265 -31.42 -6.31 3.81
CA TYR A 265 -31.09 -7.61 4.39
C TYR A 265 -31.72 -8.78 3.63
N GLN A 266 -32.94 -8.64 3.11
CA GLN A 266 -33.60 -9.65 2.30
C GLN A 266 -33.02 -9.73 0.88
N GLU A 267 -32.66 -8.60 0.28
CA GLU A 267 -31.98 -8.53 -1.02
C GLU A 267 -30.58 -9.14 -0.94
N SER A 268 -29.82 -8.85 0.12
CA SER A 268 -28.51 -9.48 0.35
C SER A 268 -28.62 -10.99 0.58
N LYS A 269 -29.61 -11.47 1.34
CA LYS A 269 -29.89 -12.91 1.48
C LYS A 269 -30.34 -13.58 0.17
N LYS A 270 -31.13 -12.90 -0.66
CA LYS A 270 -31.54 -13.42 -1.98
C LYS A 270 -30.35 -13.48 -2.94
N LEU A 271 -29.44 -12.51 -2.90
CA LEU A 271 -28.21 -12.50 -3.69
C LEU A 271 -27.26 -13.64 -3.29
N GLU A 272 -27.06 -13.87 -1.99
CA GLU A 272 -26.22 -14.96 -1.46
C GLU A 272 -26.79 -16.36 -1.81
N LYS A 273 -28.12 -16.50 -1.90
CA LYS A 273 -28.78 -17.76 -2.26
C LYS A 273 -28.71 -18.08 -3.77
N ASN A 274 -28.65 -17.05 -4.62
CA ASN A 274 -28.72 -17.18 -6.08
C ASN A 274 -27.34 -17.18 -6.76
N LEU A 275 -26.33 -16.57 -6.14
CA LEU A 275 -24.94 -16.58 -6.57
C LEU A 275 -24.19 -17.44 -5.55
N GLY A 276 -23.78 -18.65 -5.90
CA GLY A 276 -23.04 -19.52 -4.98
C GLY A 276 -21.91 -18.78 -4.26
N LYS A 277 -21.58 -19.18 -3.03
CA LYS A 277 -20.73 -18.43 -2.07
C LYS A 277 -19.47 -17.80 -2.70
N GLU A 278 -18.72 -18.56 -3.51
CA GLU A 278 -17.53 -18.06 -4.22
C GLU A 278 -17.82 -16.93 -5.23
N GLN A 279 -18.95 -16.99 -5.94
CA GLN A 279 -19.34 -16.00 -6.94
C GLN A 279 -19.86 -14.71 -6.29
N PHE A 280 -20.56 -14.84 -5.16
CA PHE A 280 -20.95 -13.70 -4.33
C PHE A 280 -19.72 -13.03 -3.71
N GLU A 281 -18.77 -13.80 -3.17
CA GLU A 281 -17.49 -13.30 -2.66
C GLU A 281 -16.70 -12.54 -3.73
N LYS A 282 -16.60 -13.09 -4.95
CA LYS A 282 -15.95 -12.41 -6.07
C LYS A 282 -16.63 -11.07 -6.40
N LYS A 283 -17.96 -11.05 -6.52
CA LYS A 283 -18.72 -9.82 -6.80
C LYS A 283 -18.65 -8.80 -5.67
N TYR A 284 -18.61 -9.24 -4.40
CA TYR A 284 -18.43 -8.37 -3.25
C TYR A 284 -17.04 -7.72 -3.23
N LEU A 285 -15.99 -8.49 -3.54
CA LEU A 285 -14.64 -7.97 -3.70
C LEU A 285 -14.55 -6.98 -4.87
N GLU A 286 -15.16 -7.28 -6.02
CA GLU A 286 -15.23 -6.38 -7.19
C GLU A 286 -16.03 -5.10 -6.87
N TYR A 287 -17.17 -5.21 -6.18
CA TYR A 287 -17.99 -4.09 -5.73
C TYR A 287 -17.24 -3.20 -4.73
N LEU A 288 -16.61 -3.78 -3.71
CA LEU A 288 -15.81 -3.02 -2.75
C LEU A 288 -14.61 -2.35 -3.39
N GLN A 289 -13.91 -3.03 -4.32
CA GLN A 289 -12.81 -2.44 -5.08
C GLN A 289 -13.29 -1.25 -5.90
N SER A 290 -14.39 -1.40 -6.64
CA SER A 290 -14.93 -0.32 -7.49
C SER A 290 -15.42 0.88 -6.68
N VAL A 291 -16.23 0.67 -5.63
CA VAL A 291 -16.77 1.77 -4.81
C VAL A 291 -15.66 2.48 -4.03
N ARG A 292 -14.73 1.75 -3.41
CA ARG A 292 -13.66 2.37 -2.62
C ARG A 292 -12.61 3.02 -3.50
N SER A 293 -12.30 2.48 -4.68
CA SER A 293 -11.35 3.09 -5.63
C SER A 293 -11.77 4.50 -6.08
N GLN A 294 -13.07 4.79 -5.98
CA GLN A 294 -13.68 6.03 -6.39
C GLN A 294 -13.95 6.98 -5.22
N ASP A 295 -13.80 6.53 -3.96
CA ASP A 295 -14.04 7.35 -2.77
C ASP A 295 -12.85 8.30 -2.50
N PRO A 296 -13.04 9.63 -2.60
CA PRO A 296 -11.99 10.61 -2.37
C PRO A 296 -11.33 10.50 -0.99
N MET A 297 -12.07 10.04 0.02
CA MET A 297 -11.62 9.91 1.40
C MET A 297 -10.55 8.81 1.56
N TYR A 298 -10.64 7.74 0.76
CA TYR A 298 -9.64 6.67 0.71
C TYR A 298 -8.59 6.87 -0.39
N SER A 299 -8.69 7.95 -1.16
CA SER A 299 -7.78 8.19 -2.28
C SER A 299 -6.31 8.36 -1.87
N ASN A 300 -6.05 8.88 -0.67
CA ASN A 300 -4.70 8.93 -0.10
C ASN A 300 -4.13 7.55 0.23
N ILE A 301 -4.99 6.55 0.40
CA ILE A 301 -4.62 5.16 0.65
C ILE A 301 -4.34 4.42 -0.66
N GLN A 302 -5.07 4.74 -1.73
CA GLN A 302 -5.04 4.01 -3.00
C GLN A 302 -4.19 4.66 -4.11
N LYS A 303 -3.94 5.97 -4.09
CA LYS A 303 -3.32 6.70 -5.23
C LYS A 303 -1.83 6.40 -5.50
N ASN A 304 -1.26 5.37 -4.88
CA ASN A 304 0.14 5.03 -5.05
C ASN A 304 0.40 3.60 -5.55
N THR A 305 -0.60 2.72 -5.64
CA THR A 305 -0.39 1.27 -5.70
C THR A 305 0.39 0.75 -6.90
N TRP A 306 0.20 1.33 -8.10
CA TRP A 306 0.89 0.83 -9.30
C TRP A 306 2.31 1.36 -9.46
N LEU A 307 2.56 2.66 -9.27
CA LEU A 307 3.90 3.25 -9.54
C LEU A 307 4.86 3.13 -8.37
N THR A 308 4.35 3.05 -7.14
CA THR A 308 5.17 2.95 -5.93
C THR A 308 4.39 2.46 -4.74
N TYR A 309 4.83 1.34 -4.22
CA TYR A 309 4.82 1.03 -2.80
C TYR A 309 3.67 1.60 -1.97
N ARG A 310 2.51 0.96 -2.08
CA ARG A 310 1.86 0.48 -0.87
C ARG A 310 1.74 -1.02 -1.04
N ASP A 311 2.27 -1.72 -0.06
CA ASP A 311 2.01 -3.14 0.11
C ASP A 311 0.50 -3.34 -0.04
N ASN A 312 0.04 -4.10 -1.04
CA ASN A 312 -1.40 -4.32 -1.23
C ASN A 312 -2.03 -4.83 0.08
N GLU A 313 -1.25 -5.53 0.92
CA GLU A 313 -1.64 -5.97 2.25
C GLU A 313 -2.00 -4.82 3.22
N PHE A 314 -1.39 -3.65 3.07
CA PHE A 314 -1.76 -2.49 3.89
C PHE A 314 -3.10 -1.90 3.44
N GLU A 315 -3.33 -1.80 2.12
CA GLU A 315 -4.60 -1.32 1.58
C GLU A 315 -5.75 -2.26 1.96
N ASP A 316 -5.49 -3.58 2.00
CA ASP A 316 -6.41 -4.64 2.42
C ASP A 316 -7.06 -4.40 3.80
N LEU A 317 -6.36 -3.73 4.73
CA LEU A 317 -6.91 -3.36 6.04
C LEU A 317 -7.98 -2.25 5.97
N PHE A 318 -7.90 -1.38 4.95
CA PHE A 318 -8.84 -0.29 4.74
C PHE A 318 -10.05 -0.67 3.89
N TYR A 319 -10.24 -1.95 3.57
CA TYR A 319 -11.44 -2.45 2.88
C TYR A 319 -12.65 -2.66 3.80
N ASN A 320 -12.47 -2.72 5.11
CA ASN A 320 -13.55 -2.51 6.07
C ASN A 320 -12.93 -2.21 7.45
N PRO A 321 -12.54 -0.95 7.72
CA PRO A 321 -11.79 -0.62 8.93
C PRO A 321 -12.62 -0.72 10.22
N TYR A 322 -13.94 -0.87 10.10
CA TYR A 322 -14.85 -1.09 11.24
C TYR A 322 -15.24 -2.56 11.42
N SER A 323 -14.65 -3.48 10.64
CA SER A 323 -14.91 -4.90 10.84
C SER A 323 -14.43 -5.35 12.21
N GLN A 324 -15.19 -6.23 12.85
CA GLN A 324 -14.79 -6.87 14.09
C GLN A 324 -13.77 -8.00 13.84
N VAL A 325 -12.78 -8.07 14.70
CA VAL A 325 -11.76 -9.12 14.78
C VAL A 325 -12.12 -10.05 15.93
N LEU A 326 -12.23 -11.34 15.63
CA LEU A 326 -12.44 -12.39 16.62
C LEU A 326 -11.13 -13.13 16.86
N TYR A 327 -10.65 -13.13 18.09
CA TYR A 327 -9.35 -13.68 18.44
C TYR A 327 -9.35 -14.33 19.83
N MET A 328 -8.37 -15.22 20.05
CA MET A 328 -8.10 -15.87 21.33
C MET A 328 -6.63 -15.68 21.68
N LEU A 329 -6.37 -15.45 22.96
CA LEU A 329 -5.02 -15.36 23.53
C LEU A 329 -4.65 -16.72 24.11
N SER A 330 -3.39 -17.14 24.01
CA SER A 330 -2.92 -18.43 24.56
C SER A 330 -3.29 -18.69 26.02
N ASP A 331 -3.43 -17.60 26.79
CA ASP A 331 -3.61 -17.64 28.24
C ASP A 331 -5.11 -17.57 28.63
N SER A 332 -6.01 -17.63 27.65
CA SER A 332 -7.46 -17.49 27.83
C SER A 332 -8.24 -18.31 26.81
N ASP A 333 -9.13 -19.19 27.30
CA ASP A 333 -10.10 -19.92 26.45
C ASP A 333 -11.28 -19.04 25.97
N VAL A 334 -11.24 -17.74 26.27
CA VAL A 334 -12.31 -16.80 25.90
C VAL A 334 -12.04 -16.21 24.52
N VAL A 335 -13.04 -16.35 23.64
CA VAL A 335 -13.08 -15.63 22.35
C VAL A 335 -13.37 -14.15 22.62
N LEU A 336 -12.42 -13.30 22.27
CA LEU A 336 -12.53 -11.85 22.34
C LEU A 336 -12.98 -11.30 20.98
N GLU A 337 -13.74 -10.22 21.02
CA GLU A 337 -14.24 -9.51 19.85
C GLU A 337 -13.94 -8.02 19.99
N LYS A 338 -13.16 -7.47 19.07
CA LYS A 338 -12.82 -6.03 19.05
C LYS A 338 -12.92 -5.44 17.64
N PRO A 339 -13.25 -4.14 17.50
CA PRO A 339 -13.06 -3.43 16.24
C PRO A 339 -11.61 -3.54 15.72
N LEU A 340 -11.43 -3.57 14.40
CA LEU A 340 -10.10 -3.73 13.78
C LEU A 340 -9.08 -2.71 14.28
N ASN A 341 -9.45 -1.45 14.39
CA ASN A 341 -8.56 -0.38 14.89
C ASN A 341 -8.12 -0.63 16.33
N GLU A 342 -9.02 -1.07 17.21
CA GLU A 342 -8.70 -1.38 18.61
C GLU A 342 -7.83 -2.63 18.72
N PHE A 343 -8.15 -3.66 17.94
CA PHE A 343 -7.34 -4.87 17.85
C PHE A 343 -5.92 -4.55 17.38
N LEU A 344 -5.76 -3.76 16.32
CA LEU A 344 -4.44 -3.39 15.79
C LEU A 344 -3.63 -2.56 16.80
N ALA A 345 -4.27 -1.68 17.55
CA ALA A 345 -3.63 -0.91 18.62
C ALA A 345 -3.14 -1.82 19.77
N GLU A 346 -3.95 -2.79 20.18
CA GLU A 346 -3.56 -3.79 21.19
C GLU A 346 -2.45 -4.72 20.67
N TYR A 347 -2.59 -5.23 19.46
CA TYR A 347 -1.59 -6.05 18.79
C TYR A 347 -0.24 -5.33 18.68
N LYS A 348 -0.25 -4.03 18.36
CA LYS A 348 0.96 -3.21 18.32
C LYS A 348 1.70 -3.22 19.66
N GLN A 349 0.97 -3.12 20.78
CA GLN A 349 1.59 -3.20 22.10
C GLN A 349 2.18 -4.58 22.36
N TYR A 350 1.46 -5.66 22.01
CA TYR A 350 2.00 -7.01 22.13
C TYR A 350 3.27 -7.22 21.30
N LEU A 351 3.29 -6.71 20.06
CA LEU A 351 4.42 -6.80 19.16
C LEU A 351 5.65 -6.06 19.72
N ILE A 352 5.46 -4.84 20.22
CA ILE A 352 6.51 -4.04 20.87
C ILE A 352 7.02 -4.81 22.10
N ASN A 353 6.13 -5.21 23.01
CA ASN A 353 6.51 -5.92 24.23
C ASN A 353 7.29 -7.20 23.92
N LYS A 354 6.86 -7.98 22.92
CA LYS A 354 7.54 -9.22 22.51
C LYS A 354 8.94 -8.91 21.95
N PHE A 355 9.07 -7.95 21.04
CA PHE A 355 10.37 -7.56 20.47
C PHE A 355 11.39 -7.09 21.53
N TYR A 356 10.93 -6.27 22.49
CA TYR A 356 11.80 -5.72 23.54
C TYR A 356 12.10 -6.72 24.68
N SER A 357 11.26 -7.76 24.86
CA SER A 357 11.42 -8.75 25.93
C SER A 357 12.24 -9.97 25.52
N THR A 358 12.21 -10.36 24.25
CA THR A 358 13.04 -11.47 23.74
C THR A 358 14.51 -11.03 23.75
N LYS A 359 15.41 -11.86 24.30
CA LYS A 359 16.84 -11.53 24.39
C LYS A 359 17.52 -11.58 23.04
#